data_AF-A0AAN7NPN7-F1
#
_entry.id   AF-A0AAN7NPN7-F1
#
_cell.length_a   1.000
_cell.length_b   1.000
_cell.length_c   1.000
_cell.angle_alpha   90.00
_cell.angle_beta   90.00
_cell.angle_gamma   90.00
#
_symmetry.space_group_name_H-M   'P 1'
#
loop_
_entity.id
_entity.type
_entity.pdbx_description
1 polymer ?
#
loop_
_entity_poly.entity_id
_entity_poly.type
_entity_poly.pdbx_seq_one_letter_code
_entity_poly.pdbx_strand_id
1 'polypeptide(L)'
;MAAPSGAASCEDFAEFQELLRVMRTIDDRIVHELNTTIPTASFVGKIDAGQTCKELYQSLMDAHTSRERIIKNCIAQTSSVVKTLREEREKAQDNIALLKQLRKEQTKLKLMQSELNVEEVVNDRSWKVFNERCRIHYKPPKSQ
;
A
#
# COMPACT_ATOMS: atom_id res chain seq x y z
N MET A 1 -13.72 10.16 16.92
CA MET A 1 -13.10 8.94 16.34
C MET A 1 -11.65 9.28 16.04
N ALA A 2 -10.70 8.79 16.84
CA ALA A 2 -9.29 9.08 16.66
C ALA A 2 -8.74 8.27 15.49
N ALA A 3 -8.12 8.94 14.52
CA ALA A 3 -7.34 8.29 13.48
C ALA A 3 -6.16 7.57 14.14
N PRO A 4 -5.82 6.32 13.79
CA PRO A 4 -4.63 5.70 14.31
C PRO A 4 -3.43 6.38 13.64
N SER A 5 -2.84 7.35 14.32
CA SER A 5 -1.45 7.74 14.11
C SER A 5 -0.55 6.65 14.71
N GLY A 6 -0.67 5.43 14.16
CA GLY A 6 0.20 4.32 14.51
C GLY A 6 1.36 4.32 13.54
N ALA A 7 2.56 4.64 14.02
CA ALA A 7 3.77 4.29 13.28
C ALA A 7 3.68 2.79 12.94
N ALA A 8 3.82 2.43 11.67
CA ALA A 8 3.76 1.03 11.25
C ALA A 8 4.83 0.24 12.01
N SER A 9 4.42 -0.64 12.92
CA SER A 9 5.33 -1.57 13.57
C SER A 9 5.68 -2.65 12.55
N CYS A 10 6.93 -2.66 12.08
CA CYS A 10 7.44 -3.71 11.18
C CYS A 10 7.83 -4.99 11.95
N GLU A 11 7.58 -5.04 13.26
CA GLU A 11 7.94 -6.17 14.11
C GLU A 11 6.97 -7.35 13.92
N ASP A 12 5.68 -7.06 13.91
CA ASP A 12 4.61 -8.03 13.70
C ASP A 12 4.06 -7.95 12.27
N PHE A 13 4.19 -9.05 11.54
CA PHE A 13 3.72 -9.12 10.15
C PHE A 13 2.19 -9.03 10.06
N ALA A 14 1.44 -9.54 11.05
CA ALA A 14 -0.02 -9.47 11.04
C ALA A 14 -0.52 -8.05 11.24
N GLU A 15 0.12 -7.27 12.12
CA GLU A 15 -0.20 -5.84 12.30
C GLU A 15 0.12 -5.04 11.03
N PHE A 16 1.28 -5.30 10.41
CA PHE A 16 1.65 -4.71 9.13
C PHE A 16 0.63 -5.03 8.03
N GLN A 17 0.18 -6.29 7.92
CA GLN A 17 -0.81 -6.70 6.94
C GLN A 17 -2.17 -6.04 7.19
N GLU A 18 -2.59 -5.92 8.45
CA GLU A 18 -3.85 -5.25 8.81
C GLU A 18 -3.79 -3.75 8.48
N LEU A 19 -2.66 -3.10 8.74
CA LEU A 19 -2.46 -1.70 8.35
C LEU A 19 -2.61 -1.53 6.83
N LEU A 20 -1.95 -2.38 6.02
CA LEU A 20 -2.08 -2.31 4.56
C LEU A 20 -3.52 -2.57 4.11
N ARG A 21 -4.23 -3.50 4.74
CA ARG A 21 -5.66 -3.76 4.46
C ARG A 21 -6.50 -2.51 4.69
N VAL A 22 -6.33 -1.84 5.83
CA VAL A 22 -7.06 -0.59 6.13
C VAL A 22 -6.73 0.50 5.11
N MET A 23 -5.44 0.66 4.77
CA MET A 23 -5.00 1.67 3.80
C MET A 23 -5.50 1.40 2.37
N ARG A 24 -5.81 0.15 2.01
CA ARG A 24 -6.36 -0.25 0.70
C ARG A 24 -7.88 -0.03 0.56
N THR A 25 -8.55 0.45 1.61
CA THR A 25 -10.00 0.73 1.58
C THR A 25 -10.39 1.70 0.46
N ILE A 26 -9.53 2.66 0.10
CA ILE A 26 -9.77 3.60 -1.01
C ILE A 26 -9.83 2.87 -2.35
N ASP A 27 -8.95 1.90 -2.56
CA ASP A 27 -8.88 1.07 -3.78
C ASP A 27 -10.07 0.12 -3.87
N ASP A 28 -10.43 -0.53 -2.76
CA ASP A 28 -11.57 -1.45 -2.70
C ASP A 28 -12.90 -0.74 -3.01
N ARG A 29 -13.00 0.53 -2.64
CA ARG A 29 -14.21 1.35 -2.81
C ARG A 29 -14.21 2.20 -4.07
N ILE A 30 -13.12 2.25 -4.83
CA ILE A 30 -12.98 3.17 -5.97
C ILE A 30 -14.13 3.05 -6.98
N VAL A 31 -14.58 1.82 -7.28
CA VAL A 31 -15.69 1.55 -8.21
C VAL A 31 -16.99 2.12 -7.67
N HIS A 32 -17.27 1.90 -6.39
CA HIS A 32 -18.45 2.44 -5.73
C HIS A 32 -18.39 3.96 -5.73
N GLU A 33 -17.28 4.55 -5.28
CA GLU A 33 -17.07 5.99 -5.18
C GLU A 33 -17.35 6.66 -6.53
N LEU A 34 -16.74 6.15 -7.60
CA LEU A 34 -16.93 6.65 -8.96
C LEU A 34 -18.36 6.45 -9.48
N ASN A 35 -19.02 5.34 -9.16
CA ASN A 35 -20.42 5.11 -9.57
C ASN A 35 -21.40 6.04 -8.85
N THR A 36 -21.11 6.45 -7.62
CA THR A 36 -21.97 7.38 -6.87
C THR A 36 -21.69 8.85 -7.16
N THR A 37 -20.46 9.18 -7.55
CA THR A 37 -20.00 10.58 -7.69
C THR A 37 -19.89 11.06 -9.12
N ILE A 38 -19.71 10.17 -10.10
CA ILE A 38 -19.78 10.54 -11.52
C ILE A 38 -21.22 10.33 -11.98
N PRO A 39 -22.02 11.41 -12.08
CA PRO A 39 -23.41 11.28 -12.48
C PRO A 39 -23.50 10.64 -13.86
N THR A 40 -24.34 9.62 -14.00
CA THR A 40 -24.86 9.20 -15.31
C THR A 40 -25.51 10.40 -16.01
N ALA A 41 -25.58 10.40 -17.34
CA ALA A 41 -26.07 11.52 -18.16
C ALA A 41 -27.40 12.17 -17.68
N SER A 42 -28.21 11.44 -16.92
CA SER A 42 -29.45 11.88 -16.27
C SER A 42 -29.29 12.85 -15.07
N PHE A 43 -28.08 13.03 -14.51
CA PHE A 43 -27.82 13.85 -13.31
C PHE A 43 -26.82 15.00 -13.55
N VAL A 44 -26.60 15.36 -14.82
CA VAL A 44 -25.73 16.47 -15.23
C VAL A 44 -26.21 17.78 -14.58
N GLY A 45 -25.32 18.44 -13.82
CA GLY A 45 -25.56 19.77 -13.23
C GLY A 45 -25.62 19.84 -11.70
N LYS A 46 -25.55 18.71 -10.97
CA LYS A 46 -25.53 18.71 -9.48
C LYS A 46 -24.15 18.42 -8.86
N ILE A 47 -23.23 17.80 -9.60
CA ILE A 47 -21.90 17.40 -9.12
C ILE A 47 -20.86 17.79 -10.18
N ASP A 48 -19.78 18.44 -9.75
CA ASP A 48 -18.62 18.71 -10.61
C ASP A 48 -17.74 17.45 -10.69
N ALA A 49 -17.95 16.68 -11.76
CA ALA A 49 -17.19 15.47 -12.04
C ALA A 49 -15.69 15.74 -12.24
N GLY A 50 -15.31 16.94 -12.71
CA GLY A 50 -13.90 17.31 -12.90
C GLY A 50 -13.19 17.50 -11.57
N GLN A 51 -13.80 18.26 -10.66
CA GLN A 51 -13.26 18.46 -9.31
C GLN A 51 -13.21 17.15 -8.50
N THR A 52 -14.27 16.33 -8.58
CA THR A 52 -14.32 15.02 -7.91
C THR A 52 -13.20 14.10 -8.41
N CYS A 53 -13.03 13.97 -9.73
CA CYS A 53 -11.97 13.16 -10.31
C CYS A 53 -10.56 13.67 -9.92
N LYS A 54 -10.37 14.98 -9.77
CA LYS A 54 -9.11 15.55 -9.28
C LYS A 54 -8.83 15.17 -7.82
N GLU A 55 -9.82 15.29 -6.94
CA GLU A 55 -9.69 14.94 -5.52
C GLU A 55 -9.43 13.44 -5.32
N LEU A 56 -10.14 12.60 -6.09
CA LEU A 56 -9.91 11.16 -6.08
C LEU A 56 -8.50 10.81 -6.60
N TYR A 57 -8.04 11.47 -7.66
CA TYR A 57 -6.68 11.29 -8.17
C TYR A 57 -5.62 11.59 -7.10
N GLN A 58 -5.76 12.73 -6.40
CA GLN A 58 -4.85 13.12 -5.33
C GLN A 58 -4.87 12.11 -4.18
N SER A 59 -6.07 11.70 -3.75
CA SER A 59 -6.25 10.73 -2.68
C SER A 59 -5.64 9.36 -3.01
N LEU A 60 -5.83 8.88 -4.26
CA LEU A 60 -5.20 7.64 -4.73
C LEU A 60 -3.67 7.77 -4.79
N MET A 61 -3.16 8.86 -5.36
CA MET A 61 -1.71 9.09 -5.46
C MET A 61 -1.06 9.12 -4.07
N ASP A 62 -1.64 9.85 -3.12
CA ASP A 62 -1.15 9.95 -1.76
C ASP A 62 -1.21 8.62 -1.03
N ALA A 63 -2.31 7.86 -1.20
CA ALA A 63 -2.46 6.54 -0.61
C ALA A 63 -1.41 5.55 -1.15
N HIS A 64 -1.25 5.47 -2.47
CA HIS A 64 -0.29 4.58 -3.13
C HIS A 64 1.14 4.93 -2.71
N THR A 65 1.52 6.21 -2.77
CA THR A 65 2.85 6.68 -2.36
C THR A 65 3.10 6.40 -0.88
N SER A 66 2.07 6.55 -0.04
CA SER A 66 2.18 6.29 1.39
C SER A 66 2.38 4.80 1.69
N ARG A 67 1.58 3.93 1.08
CA ARG A 67 1.71 2.47 1.22
C ARG A 67 3.05 1.98 0.71
N GLU A 68 3.48 2.41 -0.47
CA GLU A 68 4.78 2.02 -1.04
C GLU A 68 5.93 2.39 -0.10
N ARG A 69 5.90 3.59 0.48
CA ARG A 69 6.90 4.03 1.46
C ARG A 69 6.92 3.14 2.71
N ILE A 70 5.74 2.82 3.25
CA ILE A 70 5.61 1.95 4.44
C ILE A 70 6.15 0.55 4.14
N ILE A 71 5.77 -0.05 3.00
CA ILE A 71 6.24 -1.38 2.60
C ILE A 71 7.77 -1.38 2.45
N LYS A 72 8.33 -0.41 1.72
CA LYS A 72 9.79 -0.29 1.53
C LYS A 72 10.54 -0.09 2.85
N ASN A 73 10.00 0.73 3.75
CA ASN A 73 10.59 0.94 5.07
C ASN A 73 10.62 -0.36 5.88
N CYS A 74 9.52 -1.13 5.92
CA CYS A 74 9.50 -2.40 6.65
C CYS A 74 10.40 -3.48 6.03
N ILE A 75 10.50 -3.53 4.70
CA ILE A 75 11.47 -4.39 4.02
C ILE A 75 12.90 -4.00 4.41
N ALA A 76 13.24 -2.71 4.41
CA ALA A 76 14.57 -2.24 4.77
C ALA A 76 14.93 -2.56 6.23
N GLN A 77 14.01 -2.31 7.16
CA GLN A 77 14.19 -2.64 8.58
C GLN A 77 14.39 -4.15 8.79
N THR A 78 13.50 -4.98 8.24
CA THR A 78 13.60 -6.44 8.39
C THR A 78 14.84 -7.01 7.70
N SER A 79 15.24 -6.45 6.55
CA SER A 79 16.47 -6.80 5.86
C SER A 79 17.71 -6.53 6.72
N SER A 80 17.74 -5.39 7.43
CA SER A 80 18.79 -5.07 8.38
C SER A 80 18.88 -6.11 9.50
N VAL A 81 17.73 -6.48 10.10
CA VAL A 81 17.68 -7.52 11.15
C VAL A 81 18.19 -8.87 10.63
N VAL A 82 17.76 -9.30 9.44
CA VAL A 82 18.23 -10.54 8.82
C VAL A 82 19.74 -10.49 8.58
N LYS A 83 20.28 -9.34 8.17
CA LYS A 83 21.72 -9.15 7.96
C LYS A 83 22.48 -9.32 9.28
N THR A 84 22.07 -8.64 10.35
CA THR A 84 22.69 -8.77 11.67
C THR A 84 22.63 -10.20 12.20
N LEU A 85 21.49 -10.89 12.09
CA LEU A 85 21.36 -12.28 12.53
C LEU A 85 22.21 -13.26 11.71
N ARG A 86 22.49 -12.96 10.43
CA ARG A 86 23.44 -13.73 9.63
C ARG A 86 24.86 -13.58 10.16
N GLU A 87 25.29 -12.35 10.41
CA GLU A 87 26.62 -12.03 10.94
C GLU A 87 26.85 -12.63 12.34
N GLU A 88 25.82 -12.64 13.19
CA GLU A 88 25.88 -13.29 14.52
C GLU A 88 25.97 -14.81 14.41
N ARG A 89 25.20 -15.41 13.50
CA ARG A 89 25.24 -16.86 13.26
C ARG A 89 26.61 -17.33 12.77
N GLU A 90 27.28 -16.53 11.94
CA GLU A 90 28.64 -16.85 11.47
C GLU A 90 29.64 -16.98 12.63
N LYS A 91 29.44 -16.21 13.71
CA LYS A 91 30.26 -16.26 14.94
C LYS A 91 29.85 -17.38 15.90
N ALA A 92 28.64 -17.93 15.78
CA ALA A 92 28.08 -18.94 16.68
C ALA A 92 27.28 -20.00 15.90
N GLN A 93 27.98 -20.82 15.11
CA GLN A 93 27.37 -21.74 14.13
C GLN A 93 26.43 -22.79 14.75
N ASP A 94 26.71 -23.23 15.97
CA ASP A 94 25.94 -24.27 16.66
C ASP A 94 24.73 -23.73 17.46
N ASN A 95 24.51 -22.42 17.45
CA ASN A 95 23.40 -21.82 18.18
C ASN A 95 22.06 -22.05 17.45
N ILE A 96 21.33 -23.08 17.87
CA ILE A 96 20.02 -23.46 17.34
C ILE A 96 18.98 -22.34 17.50
N ALA A 97 19.05 -21.55 18.58
CA ALA A 97 18.12 -20.44 18.80
C ALA A 97 18.32 -19.33 17.75
N LEU A 98 19.57 -18.97 17.45
CA LEU A 98 19.89 -18.02 16.38
C LEU A 98 19.41 -18.52 15.01
N LEU A 99 19.56 -19.81 14.71
CA LEU A 99 19.06 -20.39 13.47
C LEU A 99 17.53 -20.27 13.36
N LYS A 100 16.80 -20.56 14.44
CA LYS A 100 15.34 -20.45 14.47
C LYS A 100 14.89 -19.00 14.25
N GLN A 101 15.54 -18.05 14.92
CA GLN A 101 15.24 -16.63 14.79
C GLN A 101 15.55 -16.13 13.37
N LEU A 102 16.70 -16.49 12.81
CA LEU A 102 17.07 -16.14 11.44
C LEU A 102 16.04 -16.65 10.42
N ARG A 103 15.57 -17.90 10.55
CA ARG A 103 14.51 -18.44 9.67
C ARG A 103 13.20 -17.67 9.80
N LYS A 104 12.81 -17.29 11.03
CA LYS A 104 11.60 -16.49 11.28
C LYS A 104 11.69 -15.14 10.55
N GLU A 105 12.79 -14.41 10.75
CA GLU A 105 12.99 -13.09 10.12
C GLU A 105 13.13 -13.17 8.60
N GLN A 106 13.73 -14.25 8.06
CA GLN A 106 13.78 -14.49 6.62
C GLN A 106 12.40 -14.75 6.02
N THR A 107 11.55 -15.53 6.69
CA THR A 107 10.17 -15.74 6.24
C THR A 107 9.39 -14.42 6.29
N LYS A 108 9.54 -13.64 7.37
CA LYS A 108 8.93 -12.31 7.48
C LYS A 108 9.34 -11.38 6.34
N LEU A 109 10.64 -11.32 6.03
CA LEU A 109 11.17 -10.53 4.93
C LEU A 109 10.54 -10.92 3.58
N LYS A 110 10.44 -12.23 3.30
CA LYS A 110 9.80 -12.72 2.06
C LYS A 110 8.34 -12.31 1.96
N LEU A 111 7.59 -12.41 3.06
CA LEU A 111 6.19 -11.99 3.11
C LEU A 111 6.06 -10.48 2.86
N MET A 112 6.89 -9.66 3.51
CA MET A 112 6.90 -8.20 3.26
C MET A 112 7.28 -7.85 1.82
N GLN A 113 8.22 -8.57 1.22
CA GLN A 113 8.57 -8.38 -0.19
C GLN A 113 7.40 -8.73 -1.13
N SER A 114 6.60 -9.75 -0.80
CA SER A 114 5.41 -10.08 -1.61
C SER A 114 4.34 -8.99 -1.58
N GLU A 115 4.28 -8.17 -0.53
CA GLU A 115 3.35 -7.03 -0.47
C GLU A 115 3.65 -5.95 -1.52
N LEU A 116 4.89 -5.86 -2.04
CA LEU A 116 5.17 -4.98 -3.18
C LEU A 116 4.43 -5.43 -4.45
N ASN A 117 4.37 -6.74 -4.69
CA ASN A 117 3.66 -7.29 -5.84
C ASN A 117 2.14 -7.08 -5.68
N VAL A 118 1.62 -7.24 -4.46
CA VAL A 118 0.21 -6.95 -4.17
C VAL A 118 -0.08 -5.48 -4.40
N GLU A 119 0.78 -4.59 -3.94
CA GLU A 119 0.64 -3.14 -4.10
C GLU A 119 0.64 -2.73 -5.59
N GLU A 120 1.52 -3.32 -6.40
CA GLU A 120 1.52 -3.10 -7.86
C GLU A 120 0.17 -3.46 -8.49
N VAL A 121 -0.35 -4.66 -8.20
CA VAL A 121 -1.64 -5.12 -8.75
C VAL A 121 -2.81 -4.25 -8.29
N VAL A 122 -2.81 -3.83 -7.02
CA VAL A 122 -3.84 -2.92 -6.47
C VAL A 122 -3.78 -1.57 -7.19
N ASN A 123 -2.59 -1.00 -7.34
CA ASN A 123 -2.38 0.29 -7.97
C ASN A 123 -2.83 0.26 -9.45
N ASP A 124 -2.45 -0.77 -10.20
CA ASP A 124 -2.84 -0.95 -11.59
C ASP A 124 -4.36 -1.03 -11.75
N ARG A 125 -5.02 -1.79 -10.89
CA ARG A 125 -6.48 -1.94 -10.91
C ARG A 125 -7.17 -0.61 -10.61
N SER A 126 -6.76 0.09 -9.56
CA SER A 126 -7.30 1.40 -9.18
C SER A 126 -7.11 2.42 -10.29
N TRP A 127 -5.91 2.50 -10.87
CA TRP A 127 -5.63 3.43 -11.96
C TRP A 127 -6.42 3.12 -13.22
N LYS A 128 -6.60 1.85 -13.55
CA LYS A 128 -7.43 1.45 -14.70
C LYS A 128 -8.86 1.95 -14.55
N VAL A 129 -9.50 1.68 -13.40
CA VAL A 129 -10.88 2.12 -13.13
C VAL A 129 -10.97 3.64 -13.13
N PHE A 130 -10.02 4.32 -12.48
CA PHE A 130 -9.93 5.77 -12.49
C PHE A 130 -9.87 6.32 -13.92
N ASN A 131 -8.94 5.84 -14.74
CA ASN A 131 -8.74 6.32 -16.10
C ASN A 131 -9.97 6.06 -16.99
N GLU A 132 -10.59 4.89 -16.89
CA GLU A 132 -11.80 4.56 -17.65
C GLU A 132 -12.96 5.51 -17.36
N ARG A 133 -13.13 5.92 -16.10
CA ARG A 133 -14.26 6.73 -15.64
C ARG A 133 -13.99 8.23 -15.66
N CYS A 134 -12.77 8.66 -15.35
CA CYS A 134 -12.41 10.07 -15.19
C CYS A 134 -11.73 10.71 -16.40
N ARG A 135 -11.31 9.95 -17.45
CA ARG A 135 -10.55 10.49 -18.59
C ARG A 135 -11.14 11.71 -19.30
N ILE A 136 -12.46 11.85 -19.32
CA ILE A 136 -13.15 13.00 -19.95
C ILE A 136 -13.32 14.18 -19.00
N HIS A 137 -13.20 13.95 -17.68
CA HIS A 137 -13.47 14.93 -16.63
C HIS A 137 -12.18 15.53 -16.08
N TYR A 138 -11.11 14.75 -15.99
CA TYR A 138 -9.83 15.17 -15.45
C TYR A 138 -8.68 14.50 -16.20
N LYS A 139 -7.69 15.31 -16.59
CA LYS A 139 -6.42 14.82 -17.13
C LYS A 139 -5.36 15.00 -16.05
N PRO A 140 -4.84 13.91 -15.48
CA PRO A 140 -3.73 13.98 -14.55
C PRO A 140 -2.53 14.75 -15.12
N PRO A 141 -1.78 15.50 -14.29
CA PRO A 141 -0.47 15.98 -14.70
C PRO A 141 0.38 14.76 -15.11
N LYS A 142 1.16 14.89 -16.18
CA LYS A 142 2.07 13.82 -16.60
C LYS A 142 2.99 13.53 -15.41
N SER A 143 3.01 12.27 -14.96
CA SER A 143 4.00 11.78 -14.01
C SER A 143 5.38 12.11 -14.57
N GLN A 144 6.14 12.91 -13.83
CA GLN A 144 7.50 13.31 -14.21
C GLN A 144 8.48 12.16 -13.96
#